data_AF-A0A8J2M037-F1
#
_entry.id   AF-A0A8J2M037-F1
#
_cell.length_a   1.000
_cell.length_b   1.000
_cell.length_c   1.000
_cell.angle_alpha   90.00
_cell.angle_beta   90.00
_cell.angle_gamma   90.00
#
_symmetry.space_group_name_H-M   'P 1'
#
loop_
_entity.id
_entity.type
_entity.pdbx_description
1 polymer ?
#
loop_
_entity_poly.entity_id
_entity_poly.type
_entity_poly.pdbx_seq_one_letter_code
_entity_poly.pdbx_strand_id
1 'polypeptide(L)'
;GTALFLMDCTYDRNGSESIEWFLEFLEDLAFDQKAADLPCRQMHFAILGIGDPCNDHKQYNRIAKALTRRLNSIGAVALYPSCYICSGSSAGLEKQAASWAFRIAKMLDKHAARITKSRSFWYYDSGSSSNKSDTDDAQEFLSDHV
;
A
#
# COMPACT_ATOMS: atom_id res chain seq x y z
N GLY A 1 -6.21 -0.07 0.47
CA GLY A 1 -6.28 1.30 1.05
C GLY A 1 -4.89 1.74 1.50
N THR A 2 -4.71 3.01 1.84
CA THR A 2 -3.42 3.55 2.32
C THR A 2 -3.56 3.96 3.78
N ALA A 3 -2.60 3.59 4.62
CA ALA A 3 -2.51 4.04 6.01
C ALA A 3 -1.17 4.73 6.29
N LEU A 4 -1.21 5.79 7.10
CA LEU A 4 -0.05 6.53 7.56
C LEU A 4 -0.02 6.46 9.08
N PHE A 5 1.11 6.02 9.64
CA PHE A 5 1.28 5.89 11.08
C PHE A 5 2.37 6.84 11.57
N LEU A 6 2.01 7.67 12.55
CA LEU A 6 2.90 8.57 13.27
C LEU A 6 3.07 7.98 14.67
N MET A 7 4.28 7.50 14.98
CA MET A 7 4.54 6.74 16.20
C MET A 7 5.51 7.47 17.11
N ASP A 8 5.05 7.87 18.29
CA ASP A 8 5.93 8.25 19.37
C ASP A 8 6.58 6.99 19.97
N CYS A 9 7.90 6.98 19.96
CA CYS A 9 8.77 5.90 20.42
C CYS A 9 9.74 6.41 21.51
N THR A 10 9.45 7.53 22.15
CA THR A 10 10.27 8.13 23.23
C THR A 10 9.97 7.57 24.63
N TYR A 11 8.89 6.81 24.80
CA TYR A 11 8.50 6.25 26.09
C TYR A 11 9.06 4.83 26.29
N ASP A 12 9.78 4.65 27.40
CA ASP A 12 10.72 3.53 27.58
C ASP A 12 10.19 2.33 28.37
N ARG A 13 8.95 2.31 28.86
CA ARG A 13 8.55 1.24 29.80
C ARG A 13 7.14 0.65 29.66
N ASN A 14 6.21 1.42 29.13
CA ASN A 14 4.88 0.99 28.73
C ASN A 14 4.66 1.78 27.45
N GLY A 15 4.50 1.14 26.29
CA GLY A 15 3.83 1.86 25.20
C GLY A 15 2.53 2.41 25.77
N SER A 16 2.00 3.54 25.26
CA SER A 16 0.66 3.93 25.72
C SER A 16 -0.24 2.71 25.58
N GLU A 17 -1.10 2.43 26.55
CA GLU A 17 -1.93 1.22 26.59
C GLU A 17 -2.63 0.96 25.24
N SER A 18 -3.00 2.04 24.55
CA SER A 18 -3.53 2.04 23.19
C SER A 18 -2.59 1.47 22.10
N ILE A 19 -1.28 1.74 22.17
CA ILE A 19 -0.27 1.18 21.26
C ILE A 19 -0.11 -0.31 21.51
N GLU A 20 -0.01 -0.72 22.78
CA GLU A 20 0.14 -2.13 23.15
C GLU A 20 -1.08 -2.93 22.70
N TRP A 21 -2.28 -2.45 23.04
CA TRP A 21 -3.55 -3.03 22.58
C TRP A 21 -3.63 -3.10 21.06
N PHE A 22 -3.25 -2.04 20.34
CA PHE A 22 -3.30 -2.03 18.88
C PHE A 22 -2.32 -3.04 18.27
N LEU A 23 -1.11 -3.15 18.83
CA LEU A 23 -0.17 -4.16 18.39
C LEU A 23 -0.74 -5.56 18.65
N GLU A 24 -1.27 -5.84 19.84
CA GLU A 24 -1.90 -7.13 20.21
C GLU A 24 -3.03 -7.49 19.24
N PHE A 25 -3.91 -6.54 18.95
CA PHE A 25 -4.95 -6.71 17.93
C PHE A 25 -4.40 -7.15 16.56
N LEU A 26 -3.28 -6.56 16.10
CA LEU A 26 -2.66 -6.96 14.83
C LEU A 26 -2.02 -8.36 14.90
N GLU A 27 -1.60 -8.80 16.09
CA GLU A 27 -1.04 -10.14 16.32
C GLU A 27 -2.14 -11.20 16.33
N ASP A 28 -3.24 -10.95 17.02
CA ASP A 28 -4.43 -11.80 17.00
C ASP A 28 -4.98 -11.93 15.57
N LEU A 29 -5.06 -10.79 14.87
CA LEU A 29 -5.48 -10.78 13.47
C LEU A 29 -4.58 -11.66 12.61
N ALA A 30 -3.26 -11.65 12.83
CA ALA A 30 -2.32 -12.49 12.10
C ALA A 30 -2.43 -13.99 12.46
N PHE A 31 -2.75 -14.31 13.72
CA PHE A 31 -2.84 -15.69 14.21
C PHE A 31 -4.07 -16.43 13.67
N ASP A 32 -5.20 -15.74 13.50
CA ASP A 32 -6.48 -16.34 13.07
C ASP A 32 -6.52 -16.77 11.59
N GLN A 33 -5.42 -16.64 10.84
CA GLN A 33 -5.42 -16.79 9.39
C GLN A 33 -4.88 -18.12 8.87
N LYS A 34 -5.65 -18.75 7.97
CA LYS A 34 -5.12 -19.73 7.02
C LYS A 34 -4.37 -18.97 5.92
N ALA A 35 -3.12 -19.34 5.65
CA ALA A 35 -2.14 -18.61 4.82
C ALA A 35 -2.61 -18.10 3.43
N ALA A 36 -3.76 -18.56 2.92
CA ALA A 36 -4.28 -18.24 1.60
C ALA A 36 -5.03 -16.90 1.51
N ASP A 37 -5.49 -16.29 2.60
CA ASP A 37 -6.25 -15.03 2.54
C ASP A 37 -5.88 -14.06 3.68
N LEU A 38 -4.86 -13.22 3.46
CA LEU A 38 -4.48 -12.23 4.47
C LEU A 38 -5.36 -10.97 4.34
N PRO A 39 -5.91 -10.43 5.44
CA PRO A 39 -6.98 -9.44 5.47
C PRO A 39 -6.53 -8.08 4.95
N CYS A 40 -5.22 -7.82 4.92
CA CYS A 40 -4.66 -6.53 4.53
C CYS A 40 -3.76 -6.61 3.29
N ARG A 41 -3.89 -7.64 2.43
CA ARG A 41 -3.11 -7.80 1.18
C ARG A 41 -3.12 -6.60 0.25
N GLN A 42 -4.20 -5.81 0.27
CA GLN A 42 -4.34 -4.61 -0.56
C GLN A 42 -4.02 -3.31 0.20
N MET A 43 -3.68 -3.43 1.48
CA MET A 43 -3.31 -2.30 2.32
C MET A 43 -1.86 -1.93 2.06
N HIS A 44 -1.65 -0.63 1.89
CA HIS A 44 -0.37 -0.02 1.69
C HIS A 44 -0.10 0.90 2.87
N PHE A 45 1.11 0.90 3.43
CA PHE A 45 1.38 1.69 4.63
C PHE A 45 2.72 2.43 4.63
N ALA A 46 2.81 3.50 5.42
CA ALA A 46 4.07 4.16 5.75
C ALA A 46 4.11 4.53 7.23
N ILE A 47 5.29 4.46 7.85
CA ILE A 47 5.50 4.72 9.27
C ILE A 47 6.59 5.78 9.44
N LEU A 48 6.29 6.77 10.28
CA LEU A 48 7.25 7.71 10.85
C LEU A 48 7.34 7.47 12.36
N GLY A 49 8.47 6.95 12.82
CA GLY A 49 8.78 6.83 14.25
C GLY A 49 9.54 8.06 14.75
N ILE A 50 9.19 8.58 15.92
CA ILE A 50 9.91 9.64 16.62
C ILE A 50 10.44 9.03 17.91
N GLY A 51 11.75 8.97 18.09
CA GLY A 51 12.34 8.35 19.28
C GLY A 51 13.64 9.01 19.70
N ASP A 52 14.12 8.68 20.89
CA ASP A 52 15.42 9.11 21.40
C ASP A 52 16.42 7.95 21.34
N PRO A 53 17.51 8.03 20.54
CA PRO A 53 18.52 6.99 20.48
C PRO A 53 19.35 6.88 21.77
N CYS A 54 19.29 7.88 22.66
CA CYS A 54 20.04 7.91 23.91
C CYS A 54 19.47 6.98 24.98
N ASN A 55 18.18 6.61 24.90
CA ASN A 55 17.51 5.82 25.95
C ASN A 55 17.90 4.33 25.97
N ASP A 56 18.19 3.74 24.79
CA ASP A 56 18.84 2.43 24.58
C ASP A 56 18.79 2.15 23.07
N HIS A 57 19.95 1.95 22.43
CA HIS A 57 20.02 1.67 20.99
C HIS A 57 19.19 0.44 20.57
N LYS A 58 18.98 -0.53 21.47
CA LYS A 58 18.12 -1.69 21.21
C LYS A 58 16.62 -1.35 21.25
N GLN A 59 16.23 -0.35 22.05
CA GLN A 59 14.84 0.13 22.15
C GLN A 59 14.51 1.21 21.11
N TYR A 60 15.52 1.81 20.47
CA TYR A 60 15.31 2.88 19.50
C TYR A 60 14.29 2.50 18.41
N ASN A 61 13.15 3.20 18.41
CA ASN A 61 12.02 2.97 17.52
C ASN A 61 11.49 1.53 17.53
N ARG A 62 11.58 0.83 18.67
CA ARG A 62 11.09 -0.55 18.81
C ARG A 62 9.62 -0.68 18.47
N ILE A 63 8.79 0.26 18.91
CA ILE A 63 7.34 0.27 18.64
C ILE A 63 7.08 0.37 17.13
N ALA A 64 7.69 1.34 16.44
CA ALA A 64 7.55 1.49 14.99
C ALA A 64 8.06 0.26 14.21
N LYS A 65 9.15 -0.38 14.69
CA LYS A 65 9.65 -1.65 14.13
C LYS A 65 8.68 -2.81 14.36
N ALA A 66 8.09 -2.92 15.55
CA ALA A 66 7.09 -3.93 15.88
C ALA A 66 5.84 -3.76 15.01
N LEU A 67 5.35 -2.53 14.86
CA LEU A 67 4.23 -2.19 13.99
C LEU A 67 4.51 -2.60 12.53
N THR A 68 5.69 -2.27 12.01
CA THR A 68 6.09 -2.67 10.64
C THR A 68 5.98 -4.19 10.45
N ARG A 69 6.49 -4.97 11.43
CA ARG A 69 6.45 -6.44 11.36
C ARG A 69 5.02 -6.97 11.41
N ARG A 70 4.20 -6.50 12.35
CA ARG A 70 2.81 -6.96 12.51
C ARG A 70 1.93 -6.62 11.30
N LEU A 71 2.10 -5.42 10.71
CA LEU A 71 1.42 -5.04 9.47
C LEU A 71 1.81 -5.95 8.29
N ASN A 72 3.10 -6.27 8.15
CA ASN A 72 3.55 -7.20 7.12
C ASN A 72 2.95 -8.61 7.34
N SER A 73 2.83 -9.08 8.59
CA SER A 73 2.25 -10.40 8.91
C SER A 73 0.79 -10.54 8.48
N ILE A 74 0.01 -9.45 8.49
CA ILE A 74 -1.39 -9.45 8.01
C ILE A 74 -1.51 -9.13 6.51
N GLY A 75 -0.37 -9.09 5.80
CA GLY A 75 -0.30 -8.92 4.35
C GLY A 75 -0.22 -7.48 3.86
N ALA A 76 -0.15 -6.49 4.74
CA ALA A 76 0.01 -5.10 4.31
C ALA A 76 1.42 -4.87 3.71
N VAL A 77 1.52 -3.94 2.77
CA VAL A 77 2.75 -3.66 2.02
C VAL A 77 3.26 -2.26 2.30
N ALA A 78 4.53 -2.13 2.65
CA ALA A 78 5.14 -0.82 2.87
C ALA A 78 5.24 -0.03 1.55
N LEU A 79 4.69 1.20 1.53
CA LEU A 79 4.82 2.16 0.43
C LEU A 79 6.21 2.77 0.34
N TYR A 80 6.84 2.94 1.50
CA TYR A 80 8.14 3.56 1.65
C TYR A 80 8.83 2.92 2.86
N PRO A 81 10.17 2.81 2.86
CA PRO A 81 10.90 2.33 4.03
C PRO A 81 10.54 3.13 5.29
N SER A 82 10.43 2.44 6.42
CA SER A 82 10.14 3.08 7.71
C SER A 82 11.17 4.17 7.99
N CYS A 83 10.69 5.35 8.35
CA CYS A 83 11.53 6.51 8.66
C CYS A 83 11.51 6.78 10.15
N TYR A 84 12.65 7.24 10.67
CA TYR A 84 12.84 7.50 12.08
C TYR A 84 13.43 8.90 12.27
N ILE A 85 12.83 9.69 13.15
CA ILE A 85 13.30 11.01 13.56
C ILE A 85 13.85 10.88 14.97
N CYS A 86 15.05 11.42 15.19
CA CYS A 86 15.59 11.62 16.52
C CYS A 86 14.91 12.85 17.15
N SER A 87 14.24 12.67 18.30
CA SER A 87 13.55 13.73 19.03
C SER A 87 14.49 14.88 19.43
N GLY A 88 15.73 14.57 19.81
CA GLY A 88 16.77 15.54 20.16
C GLY A 88 17.54 16.14 18.98
N SER A 89 17.10 15.91 17.72
CA SER A 89 17.82 16.39 16.54
C SER A 89 17.76 17.91 16.40
N SER A 90 18.92 18.53 16.12
CA SER A 90 19.05 19.97 15.84
C SER A 90 18.41 20.41 14.51
N ALA A 91 18.09 19.47 13.62
CA ALA A 91 17.44 19.75 12.34
C ALA A 91 15.96 20.18 12.50
N GLY A 92 15.39 20.07 13.70
CA GLY A 92 14.00 20.37 14.00
C GLY A 92 13.08 19.22 13.57
N LEU A 93 12.14 18.86 14.46
CA LEU A 93 11.20 17.77 14.21
C LEU A 93 10.32 18.05 12.98
N GLU A 94 9.80 19.27 12.89
CA GLU A 94 8.87 19.70 11.83
C GLU A 94 9.49 19.59 10.43
N LYS A 95 10.74 20.06 10.25
CA LYS A 95 11.44 19.99 8.95
C LYS A 95 11.65 18.54 8.51
N GLN A 96 11.99 17.66 9.44
CA GLN A 96 12.17 16.24 9.14
C GLN A 96 10.85 15.55 8.80
N ALA A 97 9.78 15.87 9.53
CA ALA A 97 8.43 15.39 9.26
C ALA A 97 7.91 15.89 7.90
N ALA A 98 8.14 17.16 7.55
CA ALA A 98 7.79 17.73 6.25
C ALA A 98 8.55 17.05 5.10
N SER A 99 9.85 16.81 5.26
CA SER A 99 10.65 16.05 4.29
C SER A 99 10.13 14.62 4.11
N TRP A 100 9.73 13.96 5.20
CA TRP A 100 9.09 12.65 5.13
C TRP A 100 7.76 12.71 4.38
N ALA A 101 6.87 13.64 4.74
CA ALA A 101 5.57 13.81 4.10
C ALA A 101 5.70 14.08 2.59
N PHE A 102 6.65 14.93 2.18
CA PHE A 102 6.94 15.17 0.77
C PHE A 102 7.35 13.89 0.02
N ARG A 103 8.20 13.05 0.63
CA ARG A 103 8.60 11.77 0.04
C ARG A 103 7.42 10.82 -0.10
N ILE A 104 6.55 10.75 0.92
CA ILE A 104 5.35 9.91 0.89
C ILE A 104 4.37 10.39 -0.19
N ALA A 105 4.12 11.70 -0.30
CA ALA A 105 3.27 12.26 -1.35
C ALA A 105 3.75 11.85 -2.74
N LYS A 106 5.05 11.99 -3.02
CA LYS A 106 5.66 11.54 -4.29
C LYS A 106 5.51 10.04 -4.54
N MET A 107 5.54 9.22 -3.50
CA MET A 107 5.33 7.77 -3.64
C MET A 107 3.85 7.42 -3.88
N LEU A 108 2.93 8.15 -3.27
CA LEU A 108 1.49 8.02 -3.50
C LEU A 108 1.11 8.42 -4.92
N ASP A 109 1.65 9.52 -5.45
CA ASP A 109 1.42 9.93 -6.84
C ASP A 109 1.86 8.84 -7.83
N LYS A 110 3.04 8.27 -7.61
CA LYS A 110 3.55 7.15 -8.42
C LYS A 110 2.66 5.91 -8.31
N HIS A 111 2.17 5.61 -7.11
CA HIS A 111 1.32 4.46 -6.86
C HIS A 111 -0.05 4.63 -7.53
N ALA A 112 -0.68 5.79 -7.37
CA ALA A 112 -1.93 6.14 -8.03
C ALA A 112 -1.79 6.09 -9.57
N ALA A 113 -0.71 6.64 -10.13
CA ALA A 113 -0.45 6.59 -11.56
C ALA A 113 -0.33 5.16 -12.10
N ARG A 114 0.25 4.23 -11.33
CA ARG A 114 0.31 2.80 -11.72
C ARG A 114 -1.06 2.15 -11.72
N ILE A 115 -1.89 2.42 -10.70
CA ILE A 115 -3.26 1.88 -10.63
C ILE A 115 -4.06 2.34 -11.85
N THR A 116 -4.00 3.63 -12.21
CA THR A 116 -4.70 4.17 -13.36
C THR A 116 -4.23 3.54 -14.68
N LYS A 117 -2.91 3.40 -14.87
CA LYS A 117 -2.35 2.74 -16.07
C LYS A 117 -2.75 1.27 -16.18
N SER A 118 -2.75 0.55 -15.06
CA SER A 118 -3.18 -0.86 -15.04
C SER A 118 -4.66 -1.02 -15.39
N ARG A 119 -5.50 -0.05 -15.05
CA ARG A 119 -6.93 -0.05 -15.40
C ARG A 119 -7.17 0.31 -16.87
N SER A 120 -6.39 1.24 -17.43
CA SER A 120 -6.50 1.62 -18.84
C SER A 120 -6.02 0.54 -19.81
N PHE A 121 -5.21 -0.42 -19.36
CA PHE A 121 -4.70 -1.51 -20.21
C PHE A 121 -5.77 -2.54 -20.61
N TRP A 122 -6.88 -2.64 -19.87
CA TRP A 122 -7.94 -3.63 -20.13
C TRP A 122 -9.11 -3.10 -20.96
N TYR A 123 -9.04 -1.84 -21.43
CA TYR A 123 -10.19 -1.18 -22.07
C TYR A 123 -10.09 -0.99 -23.60
N TYR A 124 -9.09 -1.59 -24.25
CA TYR A 124 -9.02 -1.65 -25.71
C TYR A 124 -8.57 -3.07 -26.12
N ASP A 125 -9.54 -3.92 -26.45
CA ASP A 125 -9.69 -4.55 -27.78
C ASP A 125 -10.61 -5.77 -27.67
N SER A 126 -11.92 -5.54 -27.83
CA SER A 126 -12.92 -6.58 -28.11
C SER A 126 -14.24 -5.90 -28.50
N GLY A 127 -14.30 -5.32 -29.71
CA GLY A 127 -15.59 -4.84 -30.20
C GLY A 127 -15.57 -3.94 -31.42
N SER A 128 -15.31 -4.51 -32.60
CA SER A 128 -15.79 -3.98 -33.90
C SER A 128 -15.54 -5.06 -34.97
N SER A 129 -16.48 -5.58 -35.77
CA SER A 129 -17.88 -5.23 -36.00
C SER A 129 -18.62 -6.37 -36.73
N SER A 130 -19.95 -6.38 -36.54
CA SER A 130 -20.96 -6.63 -37.58
C SER A 130 -21.20 -8.05 -38.09
N ASN A 131 -21.95 -8.84 -37.32
CA ASN A 131 -22.94 -9.75 -37.89
C ASN A 131 -24.09 -8.91 -38.49
N LYS A 132 -24.28 -8.96 -39.81
CA LYS A 132 -25.55 -8.63 -40.46
C LYS A 132 -25.97 -9.85 -41.28
N SER A 133 -27.06 -10.49 -40.88
CA SER A 133 -27.77 -11.52 -41.64
C SER A 133 -28.97 -10.90 -42.36
N ASP A 134 -29.27 -11.47 -43.53
CA ASP A 134 -30.56 -11.56 -44.24
C ASP A 134 -31.13 -10.28 -44.90
N THR A 135 -31.73 -10.26 -46.10
CA THR A 135 -31.89 -11.12 -47.30
C THR A 135 -32.61 -10.21 -48.33
N ASP A 136 -32.24 -10.27 -49.61
CA ASP A 136 -33.15 -10.45 -50.78
C ASP A 136 -32.65 -9.79 -52.09
N ASP A 137 -32.60 -10.65 -53.11
CA ASP A 137 -32.88 -10.51 -54.54
C ASP A 137 -32.32 -9.35 -55.39
N ALA A 138 -31.44 -9.70 -56.34
CA ALA A 138 -31.70 -9.58 -57.78
C ALA A 138 -30.54 -10.10 -58.65
N GLN A 139 -30.88 -11.10 -59.48
CA GLN A 139 -30.46 -11.36 -60.87
C GLN A 139 -29.01 -11.18 -61.36
N GLU A 140 -28.59 -12.23 -62.09
CA GLU A 140 -28.02 -12.20 -63.46
C GLU A 140 -26.60 -12.78 -63.65
N PHE A 141 -26.60 -14.01 -64.21
CA PHE A 141 -25.66 -14.58 -65.21
C PHE A 141 -24.13 -14.48 -65.02
N LEU A 142 -23.47 -15.64 -65.00
CA LEU A 142 -22.75 -16.21 -66.16
C LEU A 142 -21.94 -17.48 -65.78
N SER A 143 -22.10 -18.54 -66.60
CA SER A 143 -21.10 -19.52 -67.14
C SER A 143 -20.03 -20.14 -66.21
N ASP A 144 -19.50 -21.36 -66.36
CA ASP A 144 -19.67 -22.52 -67.22
C ASP A 144 -18.69 -23.58 -66.66
N HIS A 145 -19.03 -24.87 -66.82
CA HIS A 145 -18.14 -26.05 -67.01
C HIS A 145 -17.14 -26.44 -65.89
N VAL A 146 -16.94 -27.70 -65.49
CA VAL A 146 -17.11 -29.04 -66.10
C VAL A 146 -17.56 -30.03 -65.03
#